data_AF-A0A916D068-F1
#
_entry.id   AF-A0A916D068-F1
#
_cell.length_a   1.000
_cell.length_b   1.000
_cell.length_c   1.000
_cell.angle_alpha   90.00
_cell.angle_beta   90.00
_cell.angle_gamma   90.00
#
_symmetry.space_group_name_H-M   'P 1'
#
loop_
_entity.id
_entity.type
_entity.pdbx_description
1 polymer ?
#
loop_
_entity_poly.entity_id
_entity_poly.type
_entity_poly.pdbx_seq_one_letter_code
_entity_poly.pdbx_strand_id
1 'polypeptide(L)'
;KSQGSEYRAVVIPLLTQHYMMLQRNLLYTAVTRAKELVVLVGTLKAIALAVKNNKIVQRNSRLAKRLQESAPSPSVSKKKSAVTYKPAAGHSD
;
A
#
# COMPACT_ATOMS: atom_id res chain seq x y z
N LYS A 1 -16.86 10.00 -3.07
CA LYS A 1 -17.92 9.29 -2.30
C LYS A 1 -18.22 7.99 -3.03
N SER A 2 -17.61 6.89 -2.60
CA SER A 2 -17.73 5.56 -3.23
C SER A 2 -17.32 4.44 -2.26
N GLN A 3 -17.50 4.61 -0.95
CA GLN A 3 -17.14 3.59 0.05
C GLN A 3 -18.33 2.63 0.20
N GLY A 4 -18.17 1.33 -0.09
CA GLY A 4 -19.23 0.31 -0.01
C GLY A 4 -19.80 -0.17 -1.37
N SER A 5 -20.24 0.70 -2.28
CA SER A 5 -20.76 0.39 -3.64
C SER A 5 -19.78 -0.17 -4.71
N GLU A 6 -19.89 -1.44 -5.09
CA GLU A 6 -19.14 -1.99 -6.23
C GLU A 6 -19.83 -1.66 -7.57
N TYR A 7 -19.06 -1.56 -8.66
CA TYR A 7 -19.55 -1.18 -9.98
C TYR A 7 -19.15 -2.22 -11.04
N ARG A 8 -19.99 -2.43 -12.07
CA ARG A 8 -19.68 -3.36 -13.17
C ARG A 8 -18.39 -2.98 -13.88
N ALA A 9 -18.23 -1.69 -14.22
CA ALA A 9 -17.03 -1.14 -14.81
C ALA A 9 -16.56 0.12 -14.05
N VAL A 10 -15.24 0.32 -13.97
CA VAL A 10 -14.61 1.49 -13.34
C VAL A 10 -13.55 2.09 -14.27
N VAL A 11 -13.56 3.41 -14.41
CA VAL A 11 -12.54 4.17 -15.16
C VAL A 11 -11.66 4.94 -14.17
N ILE A 12 -10.34 4.73 -14.24
CA ILE A 12 -9.36 5.31 -13.31
C ILE A 12 -8.40 6.21 -14.10
N PRO A 13 -8.51 7.54 -13.98
CA PRO A 13 -7.54 8.45 -14.57
C PRO A 13 -6.26 8.51 -13.72
N LEU A 14 -5.11 8.20 -14.34
CA LEU A 14 -3.77 8.23 -13.73
C LEU A 14 -2.90 9.26 -14.46
N LEU A 15 -3.02 10.51 -14.02
CA LEU A 15 -2.26 11.64 -14.54
C LEU A 15 -1.08 11.94 -13.60
N THR A 16 0.10 12.23 -14.16
CA THR A 16 1.29 12.63 -13.38
C THR A 16 1.09 13.93 -12.60
N GLN A 17 0.14 14.78 -13.01
CA GLN A 17 -0.21 16.04 -12.34
C GLN A 17 -0.83 15.84 -10.95
N HIS A 18 -1.48 14.70 -10.69
CA HIS A 18 -2.08 14.37 -9.39
C HIS A 18 -1.20 13.41 -8.57
N TYR A 19 0.11 13.66 -8.59
CA TYR A 19 1.13 12.79 -7.96
C TYR A 19 0.85 12.47 -6.48
N MET A 20 0.24 13.39 -5.73
CA MET A 20 -0.12 13.19 -4.31
C MET A 20 -1.15 12.06 -4.10
N MET A 21 -1.97 11.78 -5.11
CA MET A 21 -3.03 10.78 -5.07
C MET A 21 -2.59 9.43 -5.67
N LEU A 22 -1.39 9.36 -6.26
CA LEU A 22 -0.78 8.14 -6.79
C LEU A 22 -0.22 7.27 -5.65
N GLN A 23 -1.08 6.76 -4.78
CA GLN A 23 -0.73 5.82 -3.72
C GLN A 23 -1.23 4.42 -4.09
N ARG A 24 -0.44 3.38 -3.75
CA ARG A 24 -0.83 1.99 -3.99
C ARG A 24 -2.18 1.66 -3.37
N ASN A 25 -2.46 2.18 -2.17
CA ASN A 25 -3.70 1.93 -1.45
C ASN A 25 -4.93 2.44 -2.20
N LEU A 26 -4.82 3.59 -2.85
CA LEU A 26 -5.93 4.16 -3.60
C LEU A 26 -6.15 3.43 -4.92
N LEU A 27 -5.06 3.09 -5.62
CA LEU A 27 -5.14 2.30 -6.86
C LEU A 27 -5.75 0.92 -6.59
N TYR A 28 -5.29 0.22 -5.56
CA TYR A 28 -5.83 -1.08 -5.16
C TYR A 28 -7.31 -0.99 -4.75
N THR A 29 -7.70 0.07 -4.04
CA THR A 29 -9.11 0.30 -3.71
C THR A 29 -9.93 0.50 -4.97
N ALA A 30 -9.49 1.36 -5.89
CA ALA A 30 -10.22 1.66 -7.13
C ALA A 30 -10.37 0.41 -8.02
N VAL A 31 -9.34 -0.42 -8.12
CA VAL A 31 -9.37 -1.71 -8.82
C VAL A 31 -10.38 -2.67 -8.18
N THR A 32 -10.37 -2.79 -6.85
CA THR A 32 -11.29 -3.70 -6.13
C THR A 32 -12.75 -3.22 -6.10
N ARG A 33 -13.06 -2.01 -6.60
CA ARG A 33 -14.45 -1.58 -6.83
C ARG A 33 -15.06 -2.09 -8.13
N ALA A 34 -14.26 -2.57 -9.08
CA ALA A 34 -14.74 -3.06 -10.36
C ALA A 34 -15.06 -4.56 -10.30
N LYS A 35 -16.22 -4.96 -10.84
CA LYS A 35 -16.63 -6.37 -10.92
C LYS A 35 -16.21 -7.05 -12.22
N GLU A 36 -16.31 -6.35 -13.34
CA GLU A 36 -16.14 -6.94 -14.67
C GLU A 36 -15.02 -6.24 -15.46
N LEU A 37 -14.89 -4.92 -15.37
CA LEU A 37 -13.93 -4.15 -16.18
C LEU A 37 -13.27 -3.00 -15.43
N VAL A 38 -11.95 -2.88 -15.58
CA VAL A 38 -11.18 -1.71 -15.17
C VAL A 38 -10.53 -1.09 -16.40
N VAL A 39 -10.74 0.21 -16.58
CA VAL A 39 -10.07 1.00 -17.62
C VAL A 39 -9.13 2.01 -16.96
N LEU A 40 -7.83 1.88 -17.21
CA LEU A 40 -6.81 2.83 -16.75
C LEU A 40 -6.55 3.85 -17.87
N VAL A 41 -6.71 5.14 -17.58
CA VAL A 41 -6.47 6.22 -18.54
C VAL A 41 -5.31 7.07 -18.05
N GLY A 42 -4.16 7.03 -18.73
CA GLY A 42 -2.98 7.75 -18.29
C GLY A 42 -1.68 7.31 -18.96
N THR A 43 -0.57 7.61 -18.33
CA THR A 43 0.76 7.21 -18.82
C THR A 43 1.30 6.01 -18.05
N LEU A 44 2.10 5.17 -18.72
CA LEU A 44 2.82 4.06 -18.06
C LEU A 44 3.67 4.54 -16.87
N LYS A 45 4.26 5.74 -16.99
CA LYS A 45 5.02 6.38 -15.91
C LYS A 45 4.16 6.65 -14.68
N ALA A 46 2.95 7.18 -14.84
CA ALA A 46 2.03 7.45 -13.73
C ALA A 46 1.59 6.14 -13.03
N ILE A 47 1.33 5.08 -13.80
CA ILE A 47 1.01 3.75 -13.26
C ILE A 47 2.19 3.20 -12.46
N ALA A 48 3.40 3.23 -13.03
CA ALA A 48 4.60 2.76 -12.36
C ALA A 48 4.87 3.52 -11.05
N LEU A 49 4.63 4.83 -11.03
CA LEU A 49 4.74 5.65 -9.82
C LEU A 49 3.69 5.26 -8.77
N ALA A 50 2.41 5.10 -9.16
CA ALA A 50 1.34 4.69 -8.25
C ALA A 50 1.59 3.32 -7.61
N VAL A 51 2.08 2.36 -8.39
CA VAL A 51 2.39 1.00 -7.90
C VAL A 51 3.62 1.01 -6.99
N LYS A 52 4.66 1.80 -7.31
CA LYS A 52 5.89 1.91 -6.50
C LYS A 52 5.68 2.71 -5.22
N ASN A 53 4.71 3.63 -5.18
CA ASN A 53 4.44 4.46 -4.02
C ASN A 53 3.70 3.70 -2.91
N ASN A 54 4.46 2.89 -2.18
CA ASN A 54 4.04 2.22 -0.96
C ASN A 54 4.43 3.03 0.29
N LYS A 55 4.46 4.38 0.19
CA LYS A 55 4.73 5.21 1.36
C LYS A 55 3.64 4.95 2.40
N ILE A 56 4.03 4.30 3.50
CA ILE A 56 3.17 4.09 4.65
C ILE A 56 2.82 5.48 5.17
N VAL A 57 1.56 5.88 5.01
CA VAL A 57 1.04 7.08 5.68
C VAL A 57 1.12 6.78 7.18
N GLN A 58 1.99 7.49 7.90
CA GLN A 58 2.01 7.38 9.35
C GLN A 58 0.65 7.83 9.89
N ARG A 59 -0.13 6.87 10.38
CA ARG A 59 -1.43 7.14 10.98
C ARG A 59 -1.20 7.50 12.43
N ASN A 60 -1.37 8.76 12.77
CA ASN A 60 -1.36 9.23 14.16
C ASN A 60 -2.60 8.71 14.88
N SER A 61 -2.54 7.47 15.40
CA SER A 61 -3.63 6.83 16.14
C SER A 61 -3.11 6.18 17.42
N ARG A 62 -3.80 6.46 18.54
CA ARG A 62 -3.55 5.83 19.84
C ARG A 62 -4.24 4.46 20.00
N LEU A 63 -5.00 4.00 19.01
CA LEU A 63 -5.75 2.74 19.10
C LEU A 63 -4.81 1.54 19.32
N ALA A 64 -3.70 1.48 18.58
CA ALA A 64 -2.72 0.41 18.72
C ALA A 64 -2.15 0.33 20.15
N LYS A 65 -1.84 1.50 20.74
CA LYS A 65 -1.36 1.60 22.12
C LYS A 65 -2.42 1.12 23.12
N ARG A 66 -3.67 1.56 22.97
CA ARG A 66 -4.78 1.17 23.86
C ARG A 66 -5.07 -0.33 23.82
N LEU A 67 -5.01 -0.96 22.64
CA LEU A 67 -5.23 -2.41 22.50
C LEU A 67 -4.12 -3.24 23.17
N GLN A 68 -2.88 -2.75 23.16
CA GLN A 68 -1.76 -3.41 23.85
C GLN A 68 -1.88 -3.28 25.38
N GLU A 69 -2.42 -2.17 25.88
CA GLU A 69 -2.66 -1.95 27.31
C GLU A 69 -3.89 -2.72 27.83
N SER A 70 -4.89 -2.97 26.98
CA SER A 70 -6.14 -3.67 27.37
C SER A 70 -6.11 -5.19 27.16
N ALA A 71 -5.14 -5.73 26.42
CA ALA A 71 -5.00 -7.17 26.25
C ALA A 71 -4.35 -7.78 27.50
N PRO A 72 -4.94 -8.84 28.11
CA PRO A 72 -4.20 -9.63 29.08
C PRO A 72 -2.99 -10.24 28.36
N SER A 73 -1.81 -10.11 28.96
CA SER A 73 -0.51 -10.36 28.33
C SER A 73 -0.47 -11.69 27.55
N PRO A 74 -0.21 -11.70 26.23
CA PRO A 74 0.34 -12.87 25.59
C PRO A 74 1.83 -12.93 25.95
N SER A 75 2.22 -13.96 26.69
CA SER A 75 3.61 -14.38 26.89
C SER A 75 4.24 -14.76 25.55
N VAL A 76 4.65 -13.79 24.73
CA VAL A 76 5.45 -14.05 23.53
C VAL A 76 6.74 -13.24 23.58
N SER A 77 7.80 -14.00 23.79
CA SER A 77 9.20 -13.60 23.86
C SER A 77 9.61 -12.70 22.68
N LYS A 78 10.19 -11.54 23.00
CA LYS A 78 10.89 -10.68 22.03
C LYS A 78 12.07 -11.45 21.42
N LYS A 79 11.96 -11.91 20.17
CA LYS A 79 13.14 -12.07 19.31
C LYS A 79 13.26 -10.86 18.40
N LYS A 80 14.21 -9.98 18.73
CA LYS A 80 14.80 -9.04 17.77
C LYS A 80 15.56 -9.87 16.74
N SER A 81 15.00 -10.04 15.55
CA SER A 81 15.77 -10.48 14.39
C SER A 81 16.08 -9.23 13.57
N ALA A 82 17.26 -8.66 13.79
CA ALA A 82 17.84 -7.68 12.90
C ALA A 82 18.11 -8.35 11.55
N VAL A 83 17.39 -7.97 10.49
CA VAL A 83 17.76 -8.35 9.13
C VAL A 83 18.76 -7.32 8.63
N THR A 84 20.04 -7.61 8.86
CA THR A 84 21.17 -6.91 8.25
C THR A 84 21.30 -7.40 6.81
N TYR A 85 20.98 -6.56 5.82
CA TYR A 85 21.30 -6.84 4.42
C TYR A 85 22.81 -6.57 4.21
N LYS A 86 23.59 -7.64 4.07
CA LYS A 86 25.00 -7.60 3.63
C LYS A 86 25.03 -7.88 2.13
N PRO A 87 25.48 -6.95 1.26
CA PRO A 87 25.68 -7.28 -0.15
C PRO A 87 26.92 -8.19 -0.25
N ALA A 88 26.76 -9.34 -0.92
CA ALA A 88 27.84 -10.25 -1.24
C ALA A 88 28.74 -9.58 -2.29
N ALA A 89 29.97 -9.26 -1.89
CA ALA A 89 31.06 -8.99 -2.80
C ALA A 89 31.59 -10.33 -3.34
N GLY A 90 31.79 -10.39 -4.67
CA GLY A 90 32.75 -11.28 -5.32
C GLY A 90 32.30 -12.71 -5.63
N HIS A 91 31.99 -12.96 -6.90
CA HIS A 91 32.57 -14.11 -7.60
C HIS A 91 33.25 -13.58 -8.85
N SER A 92 34.56 -13.50 -8.76
CA SER A 92 35.49 -13.54 -9.89
C SER A 92 35.56 -14.97 -10.39
N ASP A 93 35.24 -15.17 -11.66
CA ASP A 93 35.99 -16.01 -12.60
C ASP A 93 35.90 -15.32 -13.97
#